data_AF-K0Z742-F1
#
_entry.id   AF-K0Z742-F1
#
_cell.length_a   1.000
_cell.length_b   1.000
_cell.length_c   1.000
_cell.angle_alpha   90.00
_cell.angle_beta   90.00
_cell.angle_gamma   90.00
#
_symmetry.space_group_name_H-M   'P 1'
#
loop_
_entity.id
_entity.type
_entity.pdbx_description
1 polymer ?
#
loop_
_entity_poly.entity_id
_entity_poly.type
_entity_poly.pdbx_seq_one_letter_code
_entity_poly.pdbx_strand_id
1 'polypeptide(L)'
;MATIDPSDLARAVQKELENYVERSTETVKAVVEDSTGEAVNELKKHSPKKRGKYARGWNSTVTKETNLALTKTIYNRTPGLTHLLENGHAKRGGGRVEGIRHIAPVEEKMIRQFEERLKEKL
;
A
#
# COMPACT_ATOMS: atom_id res chain seq x y z
N MET A 1 14.59 48.72 -19.51
CA MET A 1 14.69 47.27 -19.24
C MET A 1 14.26 47.05 -17.81
N ALA A 2 13.30 46.15 -17.56
CA ALA A 2 12.92 45.80 -16.20
C ALA A 2 14.08 45.05 -15.54
N THR A 3 14.63 45.60 -14.46
CA THR A 3 15.64 44.95 -13.62
C THR A 3 14.93 44.10 -12.59
N ILE A 4 15.04 42.78 -12.70
CA ILE A 4 14.55 41.85 -11.69
C ILE A 4 15.59 41.79 -10.58
N ASP A 5 15.16 42.02 -9.33
CA ASP A 5 16.04 41.83 -8.18
C ASP A 5 16.35 40.34 -8.01
N PRO A 6 17.62 39.93 -7.87
CA PRO A 6 17.98 38.53 -7.63
C PRO A 6 17.24 37.88 -6.44
N SER A 7 16.84 38.68 -5.44
CA SER A 7 16.05 38.21 -4.30
C SER A 7 14.61 37.85 -4.67
N ASP A 8 13.99 38.57 -5.62
CA ASP A 8 12.66 38.24 -6.12
C ASP A 8 12.67 36.93 -6.92
N LEU A 9 13.72 36.71 -7.71
CA LEU A 9 13.94 35.44 -8.40
C LEU A 9 14.11 34.29 -7.41
N ALA A 10 14.93 34.48 -6.37
CA ALA A 10 15.15 33.45 -5.35
C ALA A 10 13.84 33.06 -4.63
N ARG A 11 13.00 34.05 -4.28
CA ARG A 11 11.69 33.81 -3.65
C ARG A 11 10.74 33.07 -4.58
N ALA A 12 10.72 33.40 -5.88
CA ALA A 12 9.89 32.72 -6.85
C ALA A 12 10.30 31.24 -7.00
N VAL A 13 11.61 30.97 -7.10
CA VAL A 13 12.14 29.60 -7.19
C VAL A 13 11.81 28.79 -5.93
N GLN A 14 12.03 29.37 -4.75
CA GLN A 14 11.70 28.70 -3.49
C GLN A 14 10.22 28.33 -3.42
N LYS A 15 9.34 29.27 -3.79
CA LYS A 15 7.90 29.03 -3.80
C LYS A 15 7.52 27.87 -4.73
N GLU A 16 8.12 27.78 -5.92
CA GLU A 16 7.80 26.67 -6.81
C GLU A 16 8.37 25.33 -6.36
N LEU A 17 9.51 25.31 -5.68
CA LEU A 17 10.01 24.09 -5.03
C LEU A 17 9.07 23.63 -3.91
N GLU A 18 8.56 24.55 -3.09
CA GLU A 18 7.58 24.26 -2.04
C GLU A 18 6.28 23.69 -2.64
N ASN A 19 5.72 24.34 -3.66
CA ASN A 19 4.53 23.87 -4.37
C ASN A 19 4.74 22.48 -5.00
N TYR A 20 5.91 22.24 -5.60
CA TYR A 20 6.24 20.94 -6.19
C TYR A 20 6.29 19.84 -5.14
N VAL A 21 6.92 20.11 -3.99
CA VAL A 21 6.99 19.16 -2.87
C VAL A 21 5.60 18.85 -2.33
N GLU A 22 4.76 19.86 -2.14
CA GLU A 22 3.38 19.69 -1.68
C GLU A 22 2.57 18.81 -2.64
N ARG A 23 2.51 19.19 -3.92
CA ARG A 23 1.77 18.44 -4.95
C ARG A 23 2.27 17.01 -5.10
N SER A 24 3.59 16.80 -5.11
CA SER A 24 4.18 15.46 -5.24
C SER A 24 3.82 14.59 -4.04
N THR A 25 3.86 15.18 -2.84
CA THR A 25 3.52 14.49 -1.60
C THR A 25 2.04 14.09 -1.56
N GLU A 26 1.14 15.01 -1.89
CA GLU A 26 -0.30 14.71 -1.97
C GLU A 26 -0.58 13.58 -2.96
N THR A 27 0.09 13.63 -4.12
CA THR A 27 -0.02 12.60 -5.15
C THR A 27 0.41 11.23 -4.63
N VAL A 28 1.58 11.14 -4.00
CA VAL A 28 2.08 9.87 -3.42
C VAL A 28 1.12 9.35 -2.34
N LYS A 29 0.65 10.22 -1.44
CA LYS A 29 -0.28 9.83 -0.37
C LYS A 29 -1.61 9.29 -0.93
N ALA A 30 -2.15 9.93 -1.97
CA ALA A 30 -3.35 9.45 -2.64
C ALA A 30 -3.15 8.05 -3.26
N VAL A 31 -2.02 7.82 -3.93
CA VAL A 31 -1.70 6.52 -4.52
C VAL A 31 -1.56 5.43 -3.45
N VAL A 32 -0.99 5.75 -2.28
CA VAL A 32 -0.92 4.83 -1.13
C VAL A 32 -2.31 4.47 -0.63
N GLU A 33 -3.20 5.44 -0.47
CA GLU A 33 -4.59 5.21 -0.04
C GLU A 33 -5.34 4.31 -1.01
N ASP A 34 -5.34 4.67 -2.29
CA ASP A 34 -6.06 3.94 -3.34
C ASP A 34 -5.56 2.49 -3.46
N SER A 35 -4.23 2.31 -3.50
CA SER A 35 -3.62 1.00 -3.66
C SER A 35 -3.81 0.12 -2.43
N THR A 36 -3.81 0.72 -1.23
CA THR A 36 -4.13 -0.02 0.01
C THR A 36 -5.58 -0.51 -0.01
N GLY A 37 -6.52 0.35 -0.41
CA GLY A 37 -7.94 0.00 -0.51
C GLY A 37 -8.19 -1.13 -1.51
N GLU A 38 -7.58 -1.05 -2.68
CA GLU A 38 -7.65 -2.09 -3.70
C GLU A 38 -7.05 -3.41 -3.21
N ALA A 39 -5.86 -3.38 -2.63
CA ALA A 39 -5.19 -4.57 -2.10
C ALA A 39 -6.05 -5.28 -1.04
N VAL A 40 -6.67 -4.53 -0.11
CA VAL A 40 -7.60 -5.08 0.88
C VAL A 40 -8.81 -5.73 0.22
N ASN A 41 -9.37 -5.12 -0.82
CA ASN A 41 -10.52 -5.67 -1.56
C ASN A 41 -10.15 -6.94 -2.33
N GLU A 42 -8.98 -6.96 -2.97
CA GLU A 42 -8.48 -8.11 -3.70
C GLU A 42 -8.22 -9.29 -2.74
N LEU A 43 -7.57 -9.03 -1.59
CA LEU A 43 -7.40 -10.03 -0.53
C LEU A 43 -8.75 -10.59 -0.03
N LYS A 44 -9.76 -9.73 0.20
CA LYS A 44 -11.12 -10.16 0.56
C LYS A 44 -11.76 -11.05 -0.51
N LYS A 45 -11.51 -10.76 -1.78
CA LYS A 45 -12.08 -11.49 -2.91
C LYS A 45 -11.45 -12.88 -3.06
N HIS A 46 -10.11 -12.94 -3.01
CA HIS A 46 -9.31 -14.12 -3.34
C HIS A 46 -8.97 -15.02 -2.15
N SER A 47 -9.11 -14.55 -0.91
CA SER A 47 -8.85 -15.40 0.26
C SER A 47 -9.81 -16.58 0.39
N PRO A 48 -9.33 -17.74 0.90
CA PRO A 48 -10.17 -18.91 1.20
C PRO A 48 -11.38 -18.59 2.08
N LYS A 49 -12.54 -19.17 1.75
CA LYS A 49 -13.82 -18.93 2.43
C LYS A 49 -14.41 -20.24 2.97
N LYS A 50 -14.25 -20.47 4.28
CA LYS A 50 -15.02 -21.50 5.00
C LYS A 50 -16.39 -20.96 5.45
N ARG A 51 -16.36 -19.90 6.26
CA ARG A 51 -17.56 -19.13 6.70
C ARG A 51 -17.44 -17.63 6.38
N GLY A 52 -16.41 -17.25 5.61
CA GLY A 52 -16.12 -15.87 5.21
C GLY A 52 -15.46 -14.97 6.26
N LYS A 53 -15.40 -15.36 7.56
CA LYS A 53 -14.77 -14.54 8.62
C LYS A 53 -13.32 -14.16 8.29
N TYR A 54 -12.53 -15.13 7.81
CA TYR A 54 -11.13 -14.90 7.43
C TYR A 54 -11.00 -13.89 6.28
N ALA A 55 -11.69 -14.14 5.17
CA ALA A 55 -11.67 -13.25 4.01
C ALA A 55 -12.14 -11.83 4.36
N ARG A 56 -13.21 -11.66 5.16
CA ARG A 56 -13.66 -10.34 5.64
C ARG A 56 -12.71 -9.69 6.67
N GLY A 57 -11.77 -10.46 7.20
CA GLY A 57 -10.84 -10.04 8.25
C GLY A 57 -9.70 -9.15 7.78
N TRP A 58 -9.50 -8.97 6.47
CA TRP A 58 -8.50 -8.06 5.93
C TRP A 58 -8.87 -6.59 6.19
N ASN A 59 -7.90 -5.86 6.69
CA ASN A 59 -8.01 -4.45 7.02
C ASN A 59 -6.65 -3.77 6.85
N SER A 60 -6.62 -2.44 6.91
CA SER A 60 -5.38 -1.65 6.89
C SER A 60 -5.35 -0.67 8.06
N THR A 61 -4.15 -0.29 8.49
CA THR A 61 -3.93 0.80 9.44
C THR A 61 -2.80 1.70 8.95
N VAL A 62 -2.85 2.97 9.31
CA VAL A 62 -1.68 3.86 9.17
C VAL A 62 -0.65 3.43 10.20
N THR A 63 0.58 3.19 9.76
CA THR A 63 1.71 2.83 10.64
C THR A 63 2.73 3.94 10.75
N LYS A 64 2.81 4.82 9.75
CA LYS A 64 3.61 6.04 9.82
C LYS A 64 2.99 7.10 8.94
N GLU A 65 2.93 8.32 9.46
CA GLU A 65 2.51 9.50 8.70
C GLU A 65 3.39 10.68 9.08
N THR A 66 3.87 11.40 8.07
CA THR A 66 4.58 12.67 8.20
C THR A 66 4.00 13.66 7.19
N ASN A 67 4.50 14.90 7.19
CA ASN A 67 4.17 15.85 6.13
C ASN A 67 4.47 15.25 4.75
N LEU A 68 5.62 14.58 4.55
CA LEU A 68 6.10 14.08 3.26
C LEU A 68 5.79 12.60 2.95
N ALA A 69 5.30 11.82 3.92
CA ALA A 69 5.17 10.37 3.75
C ALA A 69 3.91 9.82 4.41
N LEU A 70 3.38 8.75 3.82
CA LEU A 70 2.32 7.94 4.38
C LEU A 70 2.68 6.46 4.19
N THR A 71 2.62 5.69 5.27
CA THR A 71 2.82 4.24 5.25
C THR A 71 1.62 3.57 5.90
N LYS A 72 1.04 2.61 5.19
CA LYS A 72 -0.07 1.80 5.67
C LYS A 72 0.33 0.34 5.69
N THR A 73 -0.14 -0.38 6.70
CA THR A 73 0.06 -1.82 6.84
C THR A 73 -1.27 -2.53 6.71
N ILE A 74 -1.31 -3.51 5.80
CA ILE A 74 -2.45 -4.40 5.60
C ILE A 74 -2.26 -5.62 6.51
N TYR A 75 -3.32 -6.00 7.23
CA TYR A 75 -3.30 -7.13 8.16
C TYR A 75 -4.64 -7.87 8.15
N ASN A 76 -4.63 -9.12 8.62
CA ASN A 76 -5.84 -9.88 8.88
C ASN A 76 -6.13 -9.92 10.39
N ARG A 77 -7.39 -9.75 10.77
CA ARG A 77 -7.85 -9.85 12.17
C ARG A 77 -7.70 -11.25 12.79
N THR A 78 -7.41 -12.27 11.99
CA THR A 78 -7.15 -13.64 12.47
C THR A 78 -5.65 -13.93 12.38
N PRO A 79 -4.87 -13.57 13.41
CA PRO A 79 -3.42 -13.75 13.41
C PRO A 79 -3.07 -15.25 13.30
N GLY A 80 -1.93 -15.55 12.66
CA GLY A 80 -1.42 -16.91 12.45
C GLY A 80 -2.14 -17.69 11.35
N LEU A 81 -3.46 -17.54 11.20
CA LEU A 81 -4.22 -18.25 10.16
C LEU A 81 -3.77 -17.88 8.74
N THR A 82 -3.33 -16.64 8.52
CA THR A 82 -2.74 -16.20 7.25
C THR A 82 -1.55 -17.05 6.85
N HIS A 83 -0.61 -17.27 7.76
CA HIS A 83 0.59 -18.05 7.50
C HIS A 83 0.25 -19.52 7.23
N LEU A 84 -0.64 -20.11 8.02
CA LEU A 84 -1.07 -21.50 7.85
C LEU A 84 -1.80 -21.72 6.52
N LEU A 85 -2.61 -20.75 6.10
CA LEU A 85 -3.33 -20.83 4.83
C LEU A 85 -2.41 -20.58 3.64
N GLU A 86 -1.44 -19.66 3.74
CA GLU A 86 -0.53 -19.36 2.63
C GLU A 86 0.49 -20.48 2.41
N ASN A 87 1.09 -20.99 3.49
CA ASN A 87 2.25 -21.89 3.44
C ASN A 87 1.94 -23.36 3.79
N GLY A 88 0.73 -23.62 4.29
CA GLY A 88 0.39 -24.93 4.84
C GLY A 88 1.00 -25.15 6.22
N HIS A 89 0.79 -26.35 6.78
CA HIS A 89 1.30 -26.70 8.11
C HIS A 89 1.35 -28.21 8.34
N ALA A 90 2.11 -28.64 9.36
CA ALA A 90 2.16 -30.04 9.78
C ALA A 90 0.88 -30.43 10.55
N LYS A 91 0.44 -31.68 10.40
CA LYS A 91 -0.70 -32.24 11.15
C LYS A 91 -0.22 -32.89 12.44
N ARG A 92 -1.08 -32.91 13.47
CA ARG A 92 -0.79 -33.50 14.79
C ARG A 92 -0.48 -35.00 14.73
N GLY A 93 -1.06 -35.74 13.77
CA GLY A 93 -0.88 -37.19 13.59
C GLY A 93 0.11 -37.58 12.49
N GLY A 94 0.97 -36.67 12.05
CA GLY A 94 1.86 -36.88 10.90
C GLY A 94 1.25 -36.43 9.57
N GLY A 95 2.12 -36.17 8.60
CA GLY A 95 1.75 -35.58 7.30
C GLY A 95 1.56 -34.06 7.33
N ARG A 96 1.21 -33.48 6.17
CA ARG A 96 1.08 -32.02 5.97
C ARG A 96 -0.29 -31.63 5.41
N VAL A 97 -0.69 -30.40 5.67
CA VAL A 97 -1.74 -29.67 4.96
C VAL A 97 -1.04 -28.73 4.00
N GLU A 98 -1.40 -28.77 2.72
CA GLU A 98 -0.86 -27.86 1.71
C GLU A 98 -1.36 -26.43 1.91
N GLY A 99 -0.53 -25.47 1.53
CA GLY A 99 -0.88 -24.06 1.51
C GLY A 99 -1.68 -23.69 0.25
N ILE A 100 -2.56 -22.71 0.39
CA ILE A 100 -3.29 -22.04 -0.68
C ILE A 100 -2.68 -20.64 -0.81
N ARG A 101 -1.75 -20.47 -1.76
CA ARG A 101 -1.16 -19.16 -2.05
C ARG A 101 -2.21 -18.19 -2.55
N HIS A 102 -2.47 -17.15 -1.78
CA HIS A 102 -3.48 -16.15 -2.09
C HIS A 102 -3.10 -14.75 -1.63
N ILE A 103 -2.08 -14.61 -0.76
CA ILE A 103 -1.53 -13.33 -0.35
C ILE A 103 -0.43 -12.90 -1.33
N ALA A 104 0.54 -13.78 -1.60
CA ALA A 104 1.67 -13.44 -2.46
C ALA A 104 1.27 -12.98 -3.87
N PRO A 105 0.30 -13.60 -4.57
CA PRO A 105 -0.12 -13.12 -5.89
C PRO A 105 -0.74 -11.72 -5.86
N VAL A 106 -1.43 -11.38 -4.77
CA VAL A 106 -2.01 -10.03 -4.60
C VAL A 106 -0.92 -9.02 -4.31
N GLU A 107 0.03 -9.35 -3.43
CA GLU A 107 1.18 -8.52 -3.14
C GLU A 107 1.97 -8.18 -4.42
N GLU A 108 2.35 -9.19 -5.21
CA GLU A 108 3.09 -9.00 -6.46
C GLU A 108 2.32 -8.13 -7.46
N LYS A 109 1.00 -8.33 -7.57
CA LYS A 109 0.15 -7.50 -8.43
C LYS A 109 0.14 -6.06 -7.96
N MET A 110 -0.03 -5.84 -6.66
CA MET A 110 -0.14 -4.50 -6.08
C MET A 110 1.19 -3.74 -6.15
N ILE A 111 2.34 -4.40 -6.00
CA ILE A 111 3.66 -3.77 -6.19
C ILE A 111 3.78 -3.19 -7.60
N ARG A 112 3.46 -3.98 -8.64
CA ARG A 112 3.53 -3.51 -10.04
C ARG A 112 2.58 -2.35 -10.30
N GLN A 113 1.31 -2.49 -9.90
CA GLN A 113 0.31 -1.45 -10.09
C GLN A 113 0.64 -0.16 -9.32
N PHE A 114 1.23 -0.28 -8.14
CA PHE A 114 1.66 0.87 -7.34
C PHE A 114 2.78 1.65 -8.04
N GLU A 115 3.79 0.95 -8.56
CA GLU A 115 4.87 1.57 -9.34
C GLU A 115 4.36 2.25 -10.62
N GLU A 116 3.46 1.59 -11.35
CA GLU A 116 2.85 2.15 -12.57
C GLU A 116 2.08 3.43 -12.25
N ARG A 117 1.22 3.42 -11.22
CA ARG A 117 0.45 4.60 -10.80
C ARG A 117 1.32 5.77 -10.40
N LEU A 118 2.43 5.51 -9.71
CA LEU A 118 3.36 6.56 -9.33
C LEU A 118 4.03 7.18 -10.57
N LYS A 119 4.44 6.37 -11.55
CA LYS A 119 5.03 6.85 -12.81
C LYS A 119 4.05 7.66 -13.66
N GLU A 120 2.75 7.36 -13.59
CA GLU A 120 1.72 8.09 -14.34
C GLU A 120 1.36 9.42 -13.71
N LYS A 121 1.45 9.55 -12.37
CA LYS A 121 0.95 10.71 -11.63
C LYS A 121 2.04 11.71 -11.21
N LEU A 122 3.30 11.29 -11.18
CA LEU A 122 4.47 12.13 -10.91
C LEU A 122 5.17 12.53 -12.21
#